data_AF-A0A257ITG5-F1
#
_entry.id   AF-A0A257ITG5-F1
#
_cell.length_a   1.000
_cell.length_b   1.000
_cell.length_c   1.000
_cell.angle_alpha   90.00
_cell.angle_beta   90.00
_cell.angle_gamma   90.00
#
_symmetry.space_group_name_H-M   'P 1'
#
loop_
_entity.id
_entity.type
_entity.pdbx_description
1 polymer ?
#
loop_
_entity_poly.entity_id
_entity_poly.type
_entity_poly.pdbx_seq_one_letter_code
_entity_poly.pdbx_strand_id
1 'polypeptide(L)'
;MLNWTVAIFTAITLICFLVGLFFGVKMDLGLSISILFATCIFFPIFFMTLGTLKEYMTFRNSRITLNKYPFKELTKNGFQEIYIYEDSKWNYTQLVLTGEFENYPMTCNVSNSIVKIIALADVTNIKSEHRKKLKAEFGWRIEYYWSGIALTFDTSSKKQLSIDELMNEIGRFIGLLKIESLSPKY
;
A
#
# COMPACT_ATOMS: atom_id res chain seq x y z
N MET A 1 -12.53 -5.32 2.90
CA MET A 1 -11.87 -5.57 4.21
C MET A 1 -12.91 -5.33 5.31
N LEU A 2 -13.35 -6.36 6.04
CA LEU A 2 -14.29 -6.18 7.16
C LEU A 2 -13.52 -5.43 8.26
N ASN A 3 -13.92 -4.20 8.53
CA ASN A 3 -13.20 -3.31 9.44
C ASN A 3 -13.52 -3.75 10.87
N TRP A 4 -12.68 -4.63 11.44
CA TRP A 4 -12.88 -5.24 12.77
C TRP A 4 -13.19 -4.22 13.87
N THR A 5 -12.67 -3.01 13.74
CA THR A 5 -12.95 -1.87 14.61
C THR A 5 -14.44 -1.48 14.63
N VAL A 6 -15.11 -1.51 13.48
CA VAL A 6 -16.55 -1.21 13.37
C VAL A 6 -17.36 -2.33 14.02
N ALA A 7 -17.02 -3.59 13.71
CA ALA A 7 -17.69 -4.76 14.29
C ALA A 7 -17.59 -4.77 15.83
N ILE A 8 -16.40 -4.48 16.37
CA ILE A 8 -16.15 -4.38 17.80
C ILE A 8 -16.94 -3.22 18.41
N PHE A 9 -16.93 -2.04 17.78
CA PHE A 9 -17.66 -0.88 18.29
C PHE A 9 -19.18 -1.12 18.30
N THR A 10 -19.73 -1.67 17.22
CA THR A 10 -21.15 -2.06 17.14
C THR A 10 -21.51 -3.14 18.17
N ALA A 11 -20.62 -4.11 18.40
CA ALA A 11 -20.85 -5.15 19.40
C ALA A 11 -20.86 -4.57 20.82
N ILE A 12 -19.91 -3.68 21.15
CA ILE A 12 -19.86 -3.01 22.45
C ILE A 12 -21.10 -2.14 22.67
N THR A 13 -21.53 -1.35 21.67
CA THR A 13 -22.73 -0.52 21.80
C THR A 13 -23.98 -1.38 21.99
N LEU A 14 -24.10 -2.50 21.27
CA LEU A 14 -25.21 -3.44 21.42
C LEU A 14 -25.20 -4.10 22.81
N ILE A 15 -24.03 -4.50 23.32
CA ILE A 15 -23.87 -5.08 24.65
C ILE A 15 -24.25 -4.06 25.73
N CYS A 16 -23.75 -2.82 25.66
CA CYS A 16 -24.12 -1.76 26.61
C CYS A 16 -25.62 -1.47 26.59
N PHE A 17 -26.25 -1.49 25.41
CA PHE A 17 -27.69 -1.33 25.25
C PHE A 17 -28.47 -2.48 25.92
N LEU A 18 -28.09 -3.73 25.66
CA LEU A 18 -28.70 -4.91 26.27
C LEU A 18 -28.52 -4.96 27.79
N VAL A 19 -27.34 -4.57 28.28
CA VAL A 19 -27.04 -4.45 29.72
C VAL A 19 -27.93 -3.39 30.37
N GLY A 20 -28.11 -2.22 29.74
CA GLY A 20 -29.01 -1.18 30.22
C GLY A 20 -30.46 -1.64 30.36
N LEU A 21 -30.95 -2.42 29.39
CA LEU A 21 -32.28 -3.06 29.47
C LEU A 21 -32.37 -4.07 30.62
N PHE A 22 -31.33 -4.88 30.83
CA PHE A 22 -31.30 -5.91 31.87
C PHE A 22 -31.30 -5.33 33.30
N PHE A 23 -30.68 -4.17 33.50
CA PHE A 23 -30.66 -3.45 34.78
C PHE A 23 -31.90 -2.55 35.01
N GLY A 24 -32.93 -2.65 34.15
CA GLY A 24 -34.22 -1.99 34.36
C GLY A 24 -34.18 -0.47 34.16
N VAL A 25 -33.19 0.04 33.41
CA VAL A 25 -33.16 1.46 33.01
C VAL A 25 -34.39 1.73 32.13
N LYS A 26 -35.28 2.64 32.54
CA LYS A 26 -36.37 3.13 31.70
C LYS A 26 -35.78 3.90 30.52
N MET A 27 -35.48 3.21 29.44
CA MET A 27 -35.05 3.83 28.19
C MET A 27 -36.28 4.34 27.44
N ASP A 28 -36.23 5.62 27.04
CA ASP A 28 -37.18 6.15 26.08
C ASP A 28 -37.09 5.33 24.78
N LEU A 29 -38.25 4.89 24.28
CA LEU A 29 -38.36 4.10 23.05
C LEU A 29 -37.76 4.86 21.86
N GLY A 30 -37.95 6.19 21.82
CA GLY A 30 -37.38 7.05 20.78
C GLY A 30 -35.86 7.07 20.81
N LEU A 31 -35.28 7.12 22.01
CA LEU A 31 -33.83 7.10 22.22
C LEU A 31 -33.23 5.74 21.84
N SER A 32 -33.93 4.65 22.16
CA SER A 32 -33.54 3.28 21.82
C SER A 32 -33.52 3.01 20.30
N ILE A 33 -34.58 3.42 19.60
CA ILE A 33 -34.67 3.31 18.13
C ILE A 33 -33.58 4.15 17.47
N SER A 34 -33.33 5.35 17.99
CA SER A 34 -32.28 6.24 17.47
C SER A 34 -30.88 5.63 17.59
N ILE A 35 -30.57 4.98 18.73
CA ILE A 35 -29.29 4.28 18.94
C ILE A 35 -29.12 3.11 17.96
N LEU A 36 -30.17 2.28 17.78
CA LEU A 36 -30.14 1.16 16.85
C LEU A 36 -29.95 1.64 15.41
N PHE A 37 -30.68 2.69 15.01
CA PHE A 37 -30.56 3.26 13.67
C PHE A 37 -29.16 3.83 13.43
N ALA A 38 -28.60 4.54 14.41
CA ALA A 38 -27.25 5.07 14.33
C ALA A 38 -26.21 3.94 14.19
N THR A 39 -26.26 2.92 15.04
CA THR A 39 -25.25 1.84 15.10
C THR A 39 -25.37 0.84 13.95
N CYS A 40 -26.58 0.47 13.53
CA CYS A 40 -26.77 -0.53 12.49
C CYS A 40 -26.77 0.02 11.07
N ILE A 41 -27.10 1.31 10.87
CA ILE A 41 -27.26 1.89 9.53
C ILE A 41 -26.28 3.03 9.31
N PHE A 42 -26.32 4.07 10.16
CA PHE A 42 -25.50 5.26 9.94
C PHE A 42 -24.00 4.96 10.02
N PHE A 43 -23.55 4.29 11.08
CA PHE A 43 -22.12 3.99 11.27
C PHE A 43 -21.55 3.11 10.14
N PRO A 44 -22.16 1.98 9.73
CA PRO A 44 -21.67 1.19 8.61
C PRO A 44 -21.55 1.99 7.32
N ILE A 45 -22.56 2.80 6.98
CA ILE A 45 -22.52 3.67 5.79
C ILE A 45 -21.37 4.68 5.93
N PHE A 46 -21.27 5.35 7.08
CA PHE A 46 -20.22 6.34 7.35
C PHE A 46 -18.82 5.73 7.19
N PHE A 47 -18.57 4.55 7.77
CA PHE A 47 -17.28 3.88 7.62
C PHE A 47 -17.02 3.37 6.20
N MET A 48 -18.04 2.91 5.49
CA MET A 48 -17.90 2.59 4.06
C MET A 48 -17.50 3.83 3.28
N THR A 49 -18.13 4.99 3.52
CA THR A 49 -17.78 6.26 2.85
C THR A 49 -16.38 6.76 3.20
N LEU A 50 -15.92 6.60 4.44
CA LEU A 50 -14.55 6.93 4.82
C LEU A 50 -13.54 5.99 4.15
N GLY A 51 -13.87 4.70 4.07
CA GLY A 51 -13.05 3.71 3.38
C GLY A 51 -12.90 4.01 1.89
N THR A 52 -14.00 4.27 1.19
CA THR A 52 -13.99 4.64 -0.23
C THR A 52 -13.22 5.94 -0.46
N LEU A 53 -13.42 6.95 0.40
CA LEU A 53 -12.72 8.23 0.29
C LEU A 53 -11.22 8.06 0.49
N LYS A 54 -10.79 7.27 1.49
CA LYS A 54 -9.38 6.99 1.74
C LYS A 54 -8.72 6.32 0.53
N GLU A 55 -9.36 5.30 -0.04
CA GLU A 55 -8.82 4.57 -1.19
C GLU A 55 -8.78 5.43 -2.46
N TYR A 56 -9.81 6.27 -2.66
CA TYR A 56 -9.80 7.27 -3.73
C TYR A 56 -8.65 8.27 -3.57
N MET A 57 -8.37 8.73 -2.33
CA MET A 57 -7.22 9.59 -2.05
C MET A 57 -5.90 8.87 -2.35
N THR A 58 -5.77 7.60 -1.97
CA THR A 58 -4.59 6.77 -2.27
C THR A 58 -4.37 6.68 -3.78
N PHE A 59 -5.41 6.31 -4.55
CA PHE A 59 -5.33 6.24 -6.01
C PHE A 59 -4.93 7.58 -6.64
N ARG A 60 -5.58 8.66 -6.23
CA ARG A 60 -5.27 10.01 -6.72
C ARG A 60 -3.82 10.38 -6.43
N ASN A 61 -3.35 10.09 -5.22
CA ASN A 61 -1.99 10.38 -4.81
C ASN A 61 -0.96 9.53 -5.59
N SER A 62 -1.21 8.24 -5.79
CA SER A 62 -0.38 7.38 -6.64
C SER A 62 -0.28 7.94 -8.06
N ARG A 63 -1.42 8.32 -8.65
CA ARG A 63 -1.46 8.93 -9.99
C ARG A 63 -0.67 10.22 -10.06
N ILE A 64 -0.81 11.11 -9.08
CA ILE A 64 -0.06 12.37 -9.03
C ILE A 64 1.44 12.09 -8.89
N THR A 65 1.83 11.19 -7.99
CA THR A 65 3.24 10.90 -7.71
C THR A 65 3.93 10.23 -8.89
N LEU A 66 3.29 9.26 -9.54
CA LEU A 66 3.84 8.61 -10.75
C LEU A 66 3.90 9.54 -11.96
N ASN A 67 3.01 10.54 -12.03
CA ASN A 67 3.05 11.58 -13.07
C ASN A 67 4.01 12.74 -12.79
N LYS A 68 4.72 12.73 -11.66
CA LYS A 68 5.77 13.71 -11.36
C LYS A 68 7.13 13.25 -11.87
N TYR A 69 7.98 14.20 -12.20
CA TYR A 69 9.40 13.94 -12.44
C TYR A 69 10.08 13.48 -11.14
N PRO A 70 10.99 12.49 -11.17
CA PRO A 70 11.48 11.75 -12.34
C PRO A 70 10.63 10.53 -12.75
N PHE A 71 9.68 10.08 -11.91
CA PHE A 71 8.96 8.82 -12.10
C PHE A 71 8.12 8.75 -13.38
N LYS A 72 7.60 9.88 -13.86
CA LYS A 72 6.88 9.95 -15.14
C LYS A 72 7.72 9.44 -16.31
N GLU A 73 9.03 9.69 -16.27
CA GLU A 73 9.96 9.31 -17.34
C GLU A 73 10.26 7.80 -17.35
N LEU A 74 9.90 7.04 -16.30
CA LEU A 74 10.02 5.58 -16.30
C LEU A 74 9.21 4.95 -17.44
N THR A 75 8.08 5.54 -17.80
CA THR A 75 7.26 5.06 -18.92
C THR A 75 7.97 5.13 -20.27
N LYS A 76 8.91 6.07 -20.44
CA LYS A 76 9.76 6.16 -21.63
C LYS A 76 10.93 5.18 -21.60
N ASN A 77 11.20 4.59 -20.45
CA ASN A 77 12.29 3.65 -20.20
C ASN A 77 11.78 2.20 -20.02
N GLY A 78 10.67 1.85 -20.68
CA GLY A 78 10.16 0.48 -20.74
C GLY A 78 9.17 0.08 -19.62
N PHE A 79 8.82 1.00 -18.71
CA PHE A 79 7.71 0.78 -17.78
C PHE A 79 6.37 1.13 -18.43
N GLN A 80 5.30 0.51 -17.94
CA GLN A 80 3.94 0.71 -18.40
C GLN A 80 3.01 0.90 -17.21
N GLU A 81 2.03 1.78 -17.35
CA GLU A 81 0.97 1.97 -16.36
C GLU A 81 0.02 0.76 -16.40
N ILE A 82 -0.22 0.17 -15.23
CA ILE A 82 -1.18 -0.91 -15.05
C ILE A 82 -2.15 -0.55 -13.91
N TYR A 83 -3.42 -0.86 -14.13
CA TYR A 83 -4.47 -0.75 -13.12
C TYR A 83 -4.71 -2.13 -12.51
N ILE A 84 -4.19 -2.35 -11.30
CA ILE A 84 -4.45 -3.58 -10.56
C ILE A 84 -5.87 -3.49 -9.96
N TYR A 85 -6.57 -4.63 -9.96
CA TYR A 85 -7.91 -4.77 -9.37
C TYR A 85 -9.02 -3.95 -10.05
N GLU A 86 -8.83 -3.52 -11.28
CA GLU A 86 -9.83 -2.75 -12.03
C GLU A 86 -11.20 -3.46 -12.09
N ASP A 87 -11.18 -4.78 -12.33
CA ASP A 87 -12.40 -5.61 -12.39
C ASP A 87 -12.81 -6.21 -11.04
N SER A 88 -12.11 -5.88 -9.95
CA SER A 88 -12.40 -6.48 -8.65
C SER A 88 -13.59 -5.80 -7.98
N LYS A 89 -14.58 -6.61 -7.59
CA LYS A 89 -15.68 -6.15 -6.71
C LYS A 89 -15.25 -5.98 -5.25
N TRP A 90 -14.09 -6.53 -4.88
CA TRP A 90 -13.65 -6.66 -3.49
C TRP A 90 -12.50 -5.71 -3.14
N ASN A 91 -11.72 -5.31 -4.14
CA ASN A 91 -10.52 -4.49 -3.99
C ASN A 91 -10.67 -3.22 -4.82
N TYR A 92 -10.12 -2.12 -4.32
CA TYR A 92 -10.10 -0.87 -5.06
C TYR A 92 -9.00 -0.90 -6.13
N THR A 93 -9.28 -0.25 -7.26
CA THR A 93 -8.31 -0.08 -8.34
C THR A 93 -7.06 0.65 -7.86
N GLN A 94 -5.90 0.11 -8.16
CA GLN A 94 -4.61 0.70 -7.82
C GLN A 94 -3.79 0.92 -9.09
N LEU A 95 -3.24 2.12 -9.24
CA LEU A 95 -2.29 2.43 -10.31
C LEU A 95 -0.88 2.04 -9.88
N VAL A 96 -0.21 1.26 -10.72
CA VAL A 96 1.19 0.87 -10.57
C VAL A 96 1.93 1.08 -11.90
N LEU A 97 3.25 1.18 -11.85
CA LEU A 97 4.08 1.03 -13.05
C LEU A 97 4.73 -0.34 -13.03
N THR A 98 4.66 -1.11 -14.11
CA THR A 98 5.39 -2.37 -14.25
C THR A 98 6.33 -2.28 -15.43
N GLY A 99 7.49 -2.91 -15.34
CA GLY A 99 8.43 -2.94 -16.44
C GLY A 99 9.47 -4.03 -16.20
N GLU A 100 10.50 -4.00 -17.02
CA GLU A 100 11.65 -4.87 -16.87
C GLU A 100 12.92 -4.03 -16.92
N PHE A 101 13.87 -4.33 -16.04
CA PHE A 101 15.18 -3.70 -16.06
C PHE A 101 16.26 -4.78 -15.94
N GLU A 102 17.08 -4.90 -16.98
CA GLU A 102 18.13 -5.91 -17.11
C GLU A 102 17.70 -7.35 -16.73
N ASN A 103 16.58 -7.83 -17.27
CA ASN A 103 15.98 -9.15 -17.01
C ASN A 103 15.38 -9.34 -15.60
N TYR A 104 15.17 -8.27 -14.85
CA TYR A 104 14.37 -8.29 -13.63
C TYR A 104 13.00 -7.66 -13.89
N PRO A 105 11.90 -8.42 -13.75
CA PRO A 105 10.58 -7.84 -13.73
C PRO A 105 10.43 -6.96 -12.49
N MET A 106 9.93 -5.74 -12.70
CA MET A 106 9.82 -4.71 -11.69
C MET A 106 8.40 -4.18 -11.57
N THR A 107 8.04 -3.80 -10.35
CA THR A 107 6.79 -3.09 -10.07
C THR A 107 7.10 -1.86 -9.22
N CYS A 108 6.68 -0.69 -9.67
CA CYS A 108 6.79 0.56 -8.96
C CYS A 108 5.42 0.94 -8.40
N ASN A 109 5.35 0.95 -7.08
CA ASN A 109 4.14 1.20 -6.29
C ASN A 109 4.31 2.49 -5.49
N VAL A 110 3.20 3.18 -5.24
CA VAL A 110 3.17 4.36 -4.39
C VAL A 110 2.33 4.09 -3.16
N SER A 111 2.87 4.43 -1.99
CA SER A 111 2.15 4.43 -0.72
C SER A 111 2.43 5.75 -0.01
N ASN A 112 1.41 6.59 0.12
CA ASN A 112 1.56 7.98 0.59
C ASN A 112 2.60 8.71 -0.27
N SER A 113 3.62 9.32 0.32
CA SER A 113 4.69 10.02 -0.41
C SER A 113 5.89 9.14 -0.74
N ILE A 114 5.76 7.83 -0.58
CA ILE A 114 6.84 6.89 -0.76
C ILE A 114 6.63 6.10 -2.05
N VAL A 115 7.60 6.18 -2.96
CA VAL A 115 7.67 5.34 -4.14
C VAL A 115 8.53 4.12 -3.81
N LYS A 116 8.04 2.93 -4.12
CA LYS A 116 8.73 1.67 -3.91
C LYS A 116 8.91 0.97 -5.25
N ILE A 117 10.15 0.81 -5.69
CA ILE A 117 10.50 0.04 -6.89
C ILE A 117 10.88 -1.36 -6.43
N ILE A 118 9.99 -2.31 -6.69
CA ILE A 118 10.09 -3.70 -6.27
C ILE A 118 10.68 -4.50 -7.43
N ALA A 119 11.87 -5.05 -7.25
CA ALA A 119 12.40 -6.08 -8.14
C ALA A 119 11.82 -7.44 -7.69
N LEU A 120 11.09 -8.09 -8.58
CA LEU A 120 10.49 -9.40 -8.32
C LEU A 120 11.60 -10.45 -8.37
N ALA A 121 11.83 -11.10 -7.24
CA ALA A 121 12.91 -12.06 -7.06
C ALA A 121 12.50 -13.14 -6.06
N ASP A 122 13.12 -14.31 -6.15
CA ASP A 122 12.94 -15.34 -5.14
C ASP A 122 13.68 -14.97 -3.84
N VAL A 123 12.91 -14.56 -2.84
CA VAL A 123 13.42 -14.14 -1.53
C VAL A 123 13.43 -15.28 -0.49
N THR A 124 12.93 -16.46 -0.83
CA THR A 124 12.72 -17.56 0.14
C THR A 124 14.02 -18.01 0.80
N ASN A 125 15.13 -17.97 0.06
CA ASN A 125 16.45 -18.43 0.49
C ASN A 125 17.50 -17.30 0.59
N ILE A 126 17.09 -16.06 0.85
CA ILE A 126 18.04 -14.96 1.05
C ILE A 126 18.91 -15.23 2.28
N LYS A 127 20.22 -15.33 2.07
CA LYS A 127 21.22 -15.42 3.14
C LYS A 127 21.29 -14.10 3.92
N SER A 128 21.60 -14.19 5.22
CA SER A 128 21.73 -13.02 6.10
C SER A 128 22.82 -12.05 5.64
N GLU A 129 23.90 -12.55 5.04
CA GLU A 129 24.98 -11.76 4.46
C GLU A 129 24.51 -10.87 3.31
N HIS A 130 23.66 -11.40 2.43
CA HIS A 130 23.09 -10.63 1.33
C HIS A 130 22.24 -9.47 1.87
N ARG A 131 21.46 -9.73 2.94
CA ARG A 131 20.68 -8.68 3.60
C ARG A 131 21.55 -7.59 4.20
N LYS A 132 22.69 -7.98 4.81
CA LYS A 132 23.64 -7.03 5.38
C LYS A 132 24.25 -6.14 4.31
N LYS A 133 24.64 -6.68 3.16
CA LYS A 133 25.20 -5.90 2.05
C LYS A 133 24.18 -4.91 1.46
N LEU A 134 22.97 -5.38 1.15
CA LEU A 134 21.91 -4.50 0.65
C LEU A 134 21.57 -3.38 1.64
N LYS A 135 21.52 -3.71 2.93
CA LYS A 135 21.29 -2.73 3.99
C LYS A 135 22.49 -1.80 4.22
N ALA A 136 23.71 -2.23 3.95
CA ALA A 136 24.90 -1.38 4.02
C ALA A 136 24.92 -0.35 2.88
N GLU A 137 24.55 -0.74 1.65
CA GLU A 137 24.54 0.16 0.50
C GLU A 137 23.37 1.16 0.54
N PHE A 138 22.15 0.67 0.81
CA PHE A 138 20.92 1.46 0.66
C PHE A 138 20.25 1.82 1.99
N GLY A 139 20.74 1.30 3.12
CA GLY A 139 20.23 1.64 4.44
C GLY A 139 18.77 1.26 4.66
N TRP A 140 17.99 2.24 5.13
CA TRP A 140 16.56 2.10 5.41
C TRP A 140 15.70 2.00 4.14
N ARG A 141 16.27 2.29 2.96
CA ARG A 141 15.54 2.30 1.70
C ARG A 141 15.26 0.90 1.16
N ILE A 142 15.77 -0.16 1.79
CA ILE A 142 15.51 -1.54 1.38
C ILE A 142 14.44 -2.16 2.24
N GLU A 143 13.42 -2.69 1.59
CA GLU A 143 12.34 -3.43 2.22
C GLU A 143 12.21 -4.82 1.57
N TYR A 144 11.96 -5.84 2.38
CA TYR A 144 11.81 -7.22 1.91
C TYR A 144 10.32 -7.57 1.87
N TYR A 145 9.87 -7.98 0.69
CA TYR A 145 8.52 -8.46 0.44
C TYR A 145 8.56 -9.92 0.06
N TRP A 146 7.47 -10.65 0.25
CA TRP A 146 7.36 -12.03 -0.22
C TRP A 146 7.54 -12.16 -1.75
N SER A 147 7.15 -11.12 -2.49
CA SER A 147 7.26 -11.07 -3.95
C SER A 147 8.63 -10.61 -4.46
N GLY A 148 9.51 -10.08 -3.60
CA GLY A 148 10.76 -9.50 -4.05
C GLY A 148 11.38 -8.51 -3.06
N ILE A 149 12.29 -7.68 -3.54
CA ILE A 149 12.98 -6.67 -2.73
C ILE A 149 12.64 -5.30 -3.29
N ALA A 150 12.25 -4.38 -2.40
CA ALA A 150 11.92 -3.01 -2.79
C ALA A 150 13.04 -2.05 -2.46
N LEU A 151 13.32 -1.16 -3.41
CA LEU A 151 14.08 0.07 -3.20
C LEU A 151 13.10 1.24 -3.06
N THR A 152 13.21 1.95 -1.94
CA THR A 152 12.28 2.98 -1.49
C THR A 152 12.85 4.38 -1.75
N PHE A 153 11.98 5.28 -2.22
CA PHE A 153 12.27 6.68 -2.52
C PHE A 153 11.21 7.56 -1.84
N ASP A 154 11.66 8.53 -1.03
CA ASP A 154 10.77 9.53 -0.44
C ASP A 154 10.63 10.72 -1.40
N THR A 155 9.41 10.94 -1.88
CA THR A 155 9.07 12.03 -2.81
C THR A 155 8.75 13.35 -2.11
N SER A 156 8.69 13.34 -0.77
CA SER A 156 8.53 14.54 0.06
C SER A 156 9.84 15.31 0.24
N SER A 157 10.98 14.66 -0.03
CA SER A 157 12.29 15.27 0.12
C SER A 157 12.47 16.44 -0.85
N LYS A 158 13.06 17.54 -0.38
CA LYS A 158 13.35 18.72 -1.21
C LYS A 158 14.36 18.45 -2.32
N LYS A 159 15.18 17.40 -2.17
CA LYS A 159 16.15 17.01 -3.19
C LYS A 159 15.43 16.22 -4.28
N GLN A 160 15.17 16.86 -5.42
CA GLN A 160 14.64 16.19 -6.60
C GLN A 160 15.75 15.33 -7.21
N LEU A 161 15.48 14.03 -7.32
CA LEU A 161 16.35 13.07 -8.00
C LEU A 161 16.20 13.27 -9.52
N SER A 162 17.30 13.27 -10.27
CA SER A 162 17.21 13.23 -11.74
C SER A 162 16.79 11.85 -12.24
N ILE A 163 16.34 11.75 -13.49
CA ILE A 163 16.07 10.44 -14.11
C ILE A 163 17.34 9.61 -14.23
N ASP A 164 18.48 10.22 -14.56
CA ASP A 164 19.74 9.49 -14.67
C ASP A 164 20.20 8.98 -13.30
N GLU A 165 20.02 9.78 -12.24
CA GLU A 165 20.27 9.34 -10.87
C GLU A 165 19.33 8.18 -10.48
N LEU A 166 18.04 8.26 -10.84
CA LEU A 166 17.07 7.19 -10.59
C LEU A 166 17.49 5.88 -11.26
N MET A 167 17.78 5.94 -12.56
CA MET A 167 18.17 4.77 -13.34
C MET A 167 19.50 4.19 -12.86
N ASN A 168 20.46 5.05 -12.49
CA ASN A 168 21.73 4.60 -11.89
C ASN A 168 21.54 3.92 -10.53
N GLU A 169 20.61 4.39 -9.69
CA GLU A 169 20.30 3.72 -8.43
C GLU A 169 19.58 2.38 -8.65
N ILE A 170 18.64 2.31 -9.61
CA ILE A 170 18.00 1.06 -10.01
C ILE A 170 19.04 0.06 -10.55
N GLY A 171 19.97 0.52 -11.39
CA GLY A 171 21.05 -0.30 -11.93
C GLY A 171 21.99 -0.83 -10.85
N ARG A 172 22.42 0.02 -9.90
CA ARG A 172 23.21 -0.43 -8.75
C ARG A 172 22.45 -1.45 -7.90
N PHE A 173 21.17 -1.23 -7.69
CA PHE A 173 20.31 -2.14 -6.95
C PHE A 173 20.22 -3.51 -7.63
N ILE A 174 19.92 -3.56 -8.92
CA ILE A 174 19.88 -4.81 -9.69
C ILE A 174 21.25 -5.48 -9.78
N GLY A 175 22.32 -4.71 -9.95
CA GLY A 175 23.69 -5.24 -9.93
C GLY A 175 23.99 -6.00 -8.65
N LEU A 176 23.58 -5.48 -7.49
CA LEU A 176 23.71 -6.19 -6.22
C LEU A 176 22.81 -7.44 -6.17
N LEU A 177 21.57 -7.40 -6.67
CA LEU A 177 20.72 -8.60 -6.70
C LEU A 177 21.35 -9.73 -7.53
N LYS A 178 21.97 -9.38 -8.66
CA LYS A 178 22.68 -10.33 -9.54
C LYS A 178 23.91 -10.94 -8.87
N ILE A 179 24.75 -10.10 -8.23
CA ILE A 179 25.94 -10.56 -7.51
C ILE A 179 25.56 -11.55 -6.41
N GLU A 180 24.48 -11.28 -5.69
CA GLU A 180 23.99 -12.14 -4.62
C GLU A 180 23.18 -13.36 -5.14
N SER A 181 23.17 -13.60 -6.47
CA SER A 181 22.54 -14.74 -7.15
C SER A 181 21.02 -14.87 -6.88
N LEU A 182 20.32 -13.74 -6.71
CA LEU A 182 18.89 -13.74 -6.51
C LEU A 182 18.17 -13.82 -7.85
N SER A 183 17.62 -14.98 -8.19
CA SER A 183 16.95 -15.17 -9.48
C SER A 183 15.69 -14.31 -9.61
N PRO A 184 15.46 -13.69 -10.77
CA PRO A 184 14.22 -12.98 -11.06
C PRO A 184 13.03 -13.94 -10.98
N LYS A 185 11.88 -13.41 -10.55
CA LYS A 185 10.63 -14.17 -10.43
C LYS A 185 9.59 -13.57 -11.38
N TYR A 186 9.18 -14.36 -12.36
CA TYR A 186 8.14 -14.02 -13.35
C TYR A 186 6.77 -14.51 -12.90
#